data_AF-A0A7Y4RV28-F1
#
_entry.id   AF-A0A7Y4RV28-F1
#
_cell.length_a   1.000
_cell.length_b   1.000
_cell.length_c   1.000
_cell.angle_alpha   90.00
_cell.angle_beta   90.00
_cell.angle_gamma   90.00
#
_symmetry.space_group_name_H-M   'P 1'
#
loop_
_entity.id
_entity.type
_entity.pdbx_description
1 polymer ?
#
loop_
_entity_poly.entity_id
_entity_poly.type
_entity_poly.pdbx_seq_one_letter_code
_entity_poly.pdbx_strand_id
1 'polypeptide(L)'
;MRVNLIHCLLVMFTLCVVSSEASAKPEKSSVITYHSNKAGAFDADKHSGRGEDRKFIYDVSPPQQAVAIIPAISTIPSGCFQMGSLENEPGRGGDEALHRVCVKGFKLAKTEVTIEEFSRFVEATHFLTDAENNYLESGCWSYEKNPEKPWDWRALSNWKQPILENISPKNHPVTCVSYNDVMAYIEWLNKESGHEYRLPTEAEWEYAARAGTSTAHYWGNNADIACGYANVADNTTSDQSKWPVTHACQDGHFFAAAVKSFSANGFHLYDMLGNAWEWVCSKYEDKYAGNEEACINTKPDDEVFIAIRGGGWNADASRVRAAHRNWGVAWSRQANLGFRLVRVR
;
A
#
# COMPACT_ATOMS: atom_id res chain seq x y z
N MET A 1 56.46 -25.94 9.62
CA MET A 1 56.57 -24.97 10.74
C MET A 1 55.38 -25.26 11.66
N ARG A 2 55.53 -25.96 12.81
CA ARG A 2 55.94 -25.46 14.14
C ARG A 2 55.37 -24.05 14.41
N VAL A 3 54.61 -23.72 15.47
CA VAL A 3 54.45 -24.29 16.82
C VAL A 3 53.34 -23.52 17.60
N ASN A 4 52.61 -24.25 18.46
CA ASN A 4 51.99 -23.96 19.78
C ASN A 4 50.80 -23.01 20.10
N LEU A 5 49.90 -23.63 20.87
CA LEU A 5 48.98 -23.18 21.94
C LEU A 5 49.57 -22.19 22.97
N ILE A 6 48.68 -21.45 23.67
CA ILE A 6 48.54 -21.23 25.15
C ILE A 6 47.48 -20.10 25.36
N HIS A 7 46.29 -20.34 25.94
CA HIS A 7 45.87 -20.42 27.37
C HIS A 7 45.52 -19.07 28.07
N CYS A 8 44.29 -19.04 28.64
CA CYS A 8 43.76 -18.30 29.81
C CYS A 8 43.89 -16.77 29.94
N LEU A 9 42.78 -16.07 30.26
CA LEU A 9 42.50 -15.67 31.67
C LEU A 9 41.08 -15.14 31.89
N LEU A 10 40.55 -15.55 33.04
CA LEU A 10 39.33 -15.18 33.73
C LEU A 10 39.60 -13.92 34.60
N VAL A 11 38.69 -12.93 34.66
CA VAL A 11 38.67 -11.96 35.78
C VAL A 11 37.22 -11.69 36.19
N MET A 12 36.88 -12.16 37.40
CA MET A 12 35.75 -11.69 38.21
C MET A 12 36.09 -10.33 38.85
N PHE A 13 35.10 -9.47 39.07
CA PHE A 13 35.06 -8.62 40.26
C PHE A 13 33.61 -8.44 40.74
N THR A 14 33.51 -8.25 42.05
CA THR A 14 32.39 -8.61 42.92
C THR A 14 31.77 -7.36 43.55
N LEU A 15 30.45 -7.41 43.81
CA LEU A 15 29.66 -6.75 44.88
C LEU A 15 29.66 -5.21 45.02
N CYS A 16 28.46 -4.62 44.99
CA CYS A 16 27.94 -3.88 46.14
C CYS A 16 26.40 -3.78 46.11
N VAL A 17 25.78 -4.15 47.23
CA VAL A 17 24.36 -4.00 47.55
C VAL A 17 24.18 -2.65 48.24
N VAL A 18 23.22 -1.83 47.80
CA VAL A 18 22.55 -0.85 48.67
C VAL A 18 21.06 -0.80 48.33
N SER A 19 20.26 -1.15 49.32
CA SER A 19 18.82 -0.96 49.40
C SER A 19 18.52 0.48 49.82
N SER A 20 17.55 1.14 49.17
CA SER A 20 16.66 2.08 49.85
C SER A 20 15.31 2.20 49.13
N GLU A 21 14.24 1.92 49.87
CA GLU A 21 12.89 2.32 49.53
C GLU A 21 12.74 3.84 49.78
N ALA A 22 12.12 4.56 48.85
CA ALA A 22 11.48 5.84 49.14
C ALA A 22 10.36 6.12 48.13
N SER A 23 9.13 6.05 48.62
CA SER A 23 7.91 6.52 47.97
C SER A 23 7.81 8.06 48.08
N ALA A 24 7.65 8.78 46.97
CA ALA A 24 7.05 10.12 46.96
C ALA A 24 6.48 10.50 45.58
N LYS A 25 5.36 11.25 45.62
CA LYS A 25 4.42 11.65 44.57
C LYS A 25 4.87 12.94 43.82
N PRO A 26 4.10 13.44 42.82
CA PRO A 26 4.55 13.78 41.46
C PRO A 26 5.37 15.07 41.34
N GLU A 27 6.28 15.10 40.36
CA GLU A 27 7.13 16.25 40.07
C GLU A 27 6.48 17.25 39.10
N LYS A 28 6.88 18.51 39.30
CA LYS A 28 6.30 19.74 38.77
C LYS A 28 6.66 19.97 37.29
N SER A 29 5.78 20.72 36.63
CA SER A 29 5.99 21.37 35.32
C SER A 29 7.39 21.98 35.18
N SER A 30 8.18 21.48 34.25
CA SER A 30 9.48 22.04 33.86
C SER A 30 9.29 23.10 32.78
N VAL A 31 9.69 24.34 33.07
CA VAL A 31 9.81 25.45 32.12
C VAL A 31 11.19 25.35 31.48
N ILE A 32 11.27 25.12 30.17
CA ILE A 32 12.53 25.11 29.43
C ILE A 32 12.68 26.46 28.72
N THR A 33 13.63 27.28 29.17
CA THR A 33 14.07 28.50 28.49
C THR A 33 15.30 28.22 27.62
N TYR A 34 15.22 28.51 26.32
CA TYR A 34 16.36 28.49 25.42
C TYR A 34 17.02 29.88 25.36
N HIS A 35 18.33 29.95 25.57
CA HIS A 35 19.13 31.14 25.28
C HIS A 35 19.76 31.00 23.89
N SER A 36 19.32 31.83 22.93
CA SER A 36 19.98 32.00 21.64
C SER A 36 21.15 32.97 21.77
N ASN A 37 22.37 32.51 21.53
CA ASN A 37 23.53 33.36 21.32
C ASN A 37 23.86 33.42 19.82
N LYS A 38 23.69 34.59 19.19
CA LYS A 38 24.74 35.28 18.43
C LYS A 38 24.30 36.64 17.89
N ALA A 39 25.28 37.54 17.88
CA ALA A 39 25.24 38.97 17.66
C ALA A 39 24.92 39.41 16.22
N GLY A 40 24.44 40.66 16.10
CA GLY A 40 24.47 41.45 14.86
C GLY A 40 23.56 42.67 14.95
N ALA A 41 24.14 43.84 15.22
CA ALA A 41 23.46 45.10 15.52
C ALA A 41 22.62 45.65 14.36
N PHE A 42 21.47 46.28 14.65
CA PHE A 42 21.04 47.53 14.00
C PHE A 42 20.03 48.29 14.90
N ASP A 43 20.36 49.57 15.04
CA ASP A 43 19.71 50.77 15.60
C ASP A 43 18.35 50.71 16.32
N ALA A 44 18.30 51.47 17.42
CA ALA A 44 17.11 51.75 18.20
C ALA A 44 16.52 53.10 17.78
N ASP A 45 15.22 53.17 17.48
CA ASP A 45 14.40 54.27 18.02
C ASP A 45 12.88 54.05 17.88
N LYS A 46 12.20 54.37 19.00
CA LYS A 46 10.80 54.79 19.14
C LYS A 46 9.69 53.78 18.80
N HIS A 47 9.00 53.29 19.84
CA HIS A 47 7.67 53.77 20.25
C HIS A 47 7.26 53.11 21.58
N SER A 48 6.98 53.94 22.58
CA SER A 48 6.42 53.55 23.87
C SER A 48 4.94 53.18 23.72
N GLY A 49 4.61 51.92 23.98
CA GLY A 49 3.24 51.43 24.07
C GLY A 49 3.13 50.46 25.24
N ARG A 50 2.20 50.73 26.16
CA ARG A 50 1.91 49.91 27.35
C ARG A 50 1.66 48.45 26.95
N GLY A 51 2.45 47.53 27.49
CA GLY A 51 2.22 46.10 27.33
C GLY A 51 1.01 45.66 28.15
N GLU A 52 -0.06 45.27 27.46
CA GLU A 52 -1.06 44.38 28.06
C GLU A 52 -0.52 42.95 27.98
N ASP A 53 -0.41 42.30 29.13
CA ASP A 53 -0.04 40.88 29.27
C ASP A 53 -1.09 39.99 28.59
N ARG A 54 -0.98 39.82 27.27
CA ARG A 54 -1.74 38.79 26.55
C ARG A 54 -1.13 37.44 26.84
N LYS A 55 -1.69 36.77 27.86
CA LYS A 55 -1.41 35.37 28.17
C LYS A 55 -1.93 34.52 27.01
N PHE A 56 -1.05 34.15 26.08
CA PHE A 56 -1.34 33.15 25.05
C PHE A 56 -1.45 31.79 25.77
N ILE A 57 -2.69 31.36 26.03
CA ILE A 57 -2.97 30.00 26.42
C ILE A 57 -2.85 29.17 25.14
N TYR A 58 -1.72 28.50 24.97
CA TYR A 58 -1.62 27.43 23.98
C TYR A 58 -2.46 26.27 24.49
N ASP A 59 -3.45 25.88 23.71
CA ASP A 59 -4.18 24.63 23.96
C ASP A 59 -3.19 23.47 23.76
N VAL A 60 -2.81 22.85 24.87
CA VAL A 60 -1.93 21.67 24.93
C VAL A 60 -2.75 20.38 24.96
N SER A 61 -3.97 20.40 24.42
CA SER A 61 -4.74 19.19 24.19
C SER A 61 -3.87 18.18 23.41
N PRO A 62 -3.68 16.95 23.94
CA PRO A 62 -2.97 15.90 23.22
C PRO A 62 -3.56 15.75 21.81
N PRO A 63 -2.74 15.53 20.77
CA PRO A 63 -3.28 15.28 19.44
C PRO A 63 -4.32 14.15 19.55
N GLN A 64 -5.52 14.45 19.07
CA GLN A 64 -6.64 13.51 19.09
C GLN A 64 -6.17 12.26 18.32
N GLN A 65 -6.02 11.14 19.04
CA GLN A 65 -5.41 9.92 18.53
C GLN A 65 -6.13 9.51 17.24
N ALA A 66 -5.40 9.43 16.12
CA ALA A 66 -6.00 9.14 14.82
C ALA A 66 -6.63 7.74 14.88
N VAL A 67 -7.95 7.68 14.81
CA VAL A 67 -8.71 6.43 14.91
C VAL A 67 -8.61 5.67 13.59
N ALA A 68 -8.23 4.40 13.64
CA ALA A 68 -8.20 3.53 12.47
C ALA A 68 -9.60 3.41 11.83
N ILE A 69 -9.66 3.53 10.51
CA ILE A 69 -10.87 3.27 9.74
C ILE A 69 -10.90 1.77 9.42
N ILE A 70 -11.99 1.10 9.78
CA ILE A 70 -12.16 -0.34 9.59
C ILE A 70 -12.73 -0.60 8.18
N PRO A 71 -12.02 -1.34 7.31
CA PRO A 71 -12.50 -1.62 5.96
C PRO A 71 -13.81 -2.42 5.98
N ALA A 72 -14.72 -2.07 5.08
CA ALA A 72 -15.93 -2.87 4.86
C ALA A 72 -15.56 -4.23 4.25
N ILE A 73 -16.11 -5.32 4.78
CA ILE A 73 -15.76 -6.69 4.37
C ILE A 73 -16.90 -7.44 3.67
N SER A 74 -16.54 -8.33 2.75
CA SER A 74 -17.39 -9.39 2.19
C SER A 74 -16.94 -10.75 2.73
N THR A 75 -17.87 -11.66 2.98
CA THR A 75 -17.56 -13.06 3.32
C THR A 75 -17.46 -13.87 2.03
N ILE A 76 -16.31 -14.48 1.83
CA ILE A 76 -15.98 -15.28 0.65
C ILE A 76 -16.14 -16.76 1.03
N PRO A 77 -17.02 -17.53 0.35
CA PRO A 77 -17.26 -18.92 0.69
C PRO A 77 -16.06 -19.80 0.33
N SER A 78 -15.84 -20.87 1.08
CA SER A 78 -14.88 -21.91 0.69
C SER A 78 -15.28 -22.53 -0.65
N GLY A 79 -14.31 -22.86 -1.47
CA GLY A 79 -14.57 -23.51 -2.75
C GLY A 79 -13.29 -23.88 -3.47
N CYS A 80 -13.45 -24.62 -4.57
CA CYS A 80 -12.37 -24.93 -5.48
C CYS A 80 -12.65 -24.28 -6.84
N PHE A 81 -11.61 -23.85 -7.52
CA PHE A 81 -11.69 -23.23 -8.84
C PHE A 81 -10.50 -23.62 -9.70
N GLN A 82 -10.58 -23.29 -10.99
CA GLN A 82 -9.46 -23.39 -11.91
C GLN A 82 -8.71 -22.06 -11.88
N MET A 83 -7.52 -22.05 -11.29
CA MET A 83 -6.61 -20.91 -11.23
C MET A 83 -5.73 -20.89 -12.48
N GLY A 84 -5.45 -19.70 -13.02
CA GLY A 84 -4.79 -19.51 -14.32
C GLY A 84 -5.80 -19.44 -15.47
N SER A 85 -5.32 -19.56 -16.71
CA SER A 85 -6.13 -19.36 -17.91
C SER A 85 -6.04 -20.52 -18.90
N LEU A 86 -7.09 -20.70 -19.70
CA LEU A 86 -7.11 -21.67 -20.79
C LEU A 86 -6.06 -21.31 -21.84
N GLU A 87 -5.46 -22.29 -22.50
CA GLU A 87 -4.42 -22.07 -23.52
C GLU A 87 -4.86 -21.13 -24.66
N ASN A 88 -6.15 -21.08 -24.96
CA ASN A 88 -6.74 -20.24 -25.99
C ASN A 88 -7.36 -18.94 -25.48
N GLU A 89 -7.21 -18.59 -24.19
CA GLU A 89 -7.69 -17.31 -23.66
C GLU A 89 -6.90 -16.14 -24.29
N PRO A 90 -7.56 -15.17 -24.95
CA PRO A 90 -6.86 -14.03 -25.55
C PRO A 90 -6.07 -13.23 -24.52
N GLY A 91 -4.81 -12.89 -24.85
CA GLY A 91 -3.95 -12.10 -23.99
C GLY A 91 -3.29 -12.87 -22.84
N ARG A 92 -3.44 -14.20 -22.78
CA ARG A 92 -2.81 -15.10 -21.80
C ARG A 92 -1.28 -14.95 -21.75
N GLY A 93 -0.74 -14.84 -20.54
CA GLY A 93 0.69 -14.97 -20.22
C GLY A 93 1.17 -16.42 -20.17
N GLY A 94 2.50 -16.61 -20.26
CA GLY A 94 3.13 -17.95 -20.23
C GLY A 94 3.12 -18.62 -18.85
N ASP A 95 2.89 -17.82 -17.81
CA ASP A 95 2.92 -18.10 -16.38
C ASP A 95 1.53 -18.36 -15.77
N GLU A 96 0.51 -18.52 -16.61
CA GLU A 96 -0.89 -18.69 -16.23
C GLU A 96 -1.37 -20.14 -16.44
N ALA A 97 -0.55 -21.12 -16.03
CA ALA A 97 -0.90 -22.52 -16.22
C ALA A 97 -2.18 -22.89 -15.45
N LEU A 98 -3.18 -23.44 -16.15
CA LEU A 98 -4.45 -23.80 -15.55
C LEU A 98 -4.30 -24.99 -14.60
N HIS A 99 -4.71 -24.83 -13.34
CA HIS A 99 -4.67 -25.87 -12.33
C HIS A 99 -5.76 -25.68 -11.28
N ARG A 100 -6.09 -26.74 -10.54
CA ARG A 100 -7.16 -26.71 -9.54
C ARG A 100 -6.61 -26.29 -8.17
N VAL A 101 -7.21 -25.26 -7.59
CA VAL A 101 -6.90 -24.77 -6.23
C VAL A 101 -8.18 -24.77 -5.38
N CYS A 102 -8.05 -25.00 -4.07
CA CYS A 102 -9.16 -24.94 -3.12
C CYS A 102 -8.85 -23.98 -1.97
N VAL A 103 -9.68 -22.95 -1.81
CA VAL A 103 -9.52 -21.96 -0.73
C VAL A 103 -10.52 -22.21 0.38
N LYS A 104 -10.10 -21.97 1.63
CA LYS A 104 -11.03 -21.92 2.78
C LYS A 104 -11.85 -20.64 2.71
N GLY A 105 -12.99 -20.61 3.41
CA GLY A 105 -13.76 -19.37 3.51
C GLY A 105 -12.99 -18.30 4.29
N PHE A 106 -13.06 -17.06 3.83
CA PHE A 106 -12.34 -15.91 4.42
C PHE A 106 -13.15 -14.62 4.28
N LYS A 107 -12.70 -13.54 4.91
CA LYS A 107 -13.30 -12.21 4.75
C LYS A 107 -12.34 -11.32 3.98
N LEU A 108 -12.82 -10.64 2.94
CA LEU A 108 -12.02 -9.75 2.11
C LEU A 108 -12.60 -8.34 2.13
N ALA A 109 -11.75 -7.32 2.20
CA ALA A 109 -12.13 -5.94 2.03
C ALA A 109 -12.85 -5.74 0.68
N LYS A 110 -13.95 -5.01 0.70
CA LYS A 110 -14.80 -4.81 -0.49
C LYS A 110 -14.12 -3.97 -1.57
N THR A 111 -13.15 -3.17 -1.21
CA THR A 111 -12.43 -2.21 -2.06
C THR A 111 -10.93 -2.32 -1.80
N GLU A 112 -10.10 -1.67 -2.63
CA GLU A 112 -8.74 -1.33 -2.22
C GLU A 112 -8.75 -0.45 -0.96
N VAL A 113 -7.62 -0.43 -0.24
CA VAL A 113 -7.39 0.52 0.85
C VAL A 113 -7.33 1.93 0.26
N THR A 114 -8.07 2.84 0.87
CA THR A 114 -8.18 4.22 0.41
C THR A 114 -7.07 5.11 0.96
N ILE A 115 -6.85 6.25 0.30
CA ILE A 115 -5.97 7.31 0.80
C ILE A 115 -6.40 7.78 2.21
N GLU A 116 -7.71 7.85 2.49
CA GLU A 116 -8.20 8.21 3.83
C GLU A 116 -7.83 7.18 4.89
N GLU A 117 -8.01 5.89 4.61
CA GLU A 117 -7.64 4.81 5.52
C GLU A 117 -6.13 4.80 5.79
N PHE A 118 -5.32 4.97 4.74
CA PHE A 118 -3.86 5.03 4.86
C PHE A 118 -3.39 6.32 5.56
N SER A 119 -4.09 7.46 5.40
CA SER A 119 -3.71 8.70 6.07
C SER A 119 -3.79 8.58 7.59
N ARG A 120 -4.73 7.78 8.12
CA ARG A 120 -4.83 7.51 9.57
C ARG A 120 -3.58 6.85 10.14
N PHE A 121 -3.00 5.91 9.39
CA PHE A 121 -1.73 5.29 9.74
C PHE A 121 -0.61 6.31 9.79
N VAL A 122 -0.46 7.13 8.75
CA VAL A 122 0.61 8.13 8.68
C VAL A 122 0.42 9.22 9.75
N GLU A 123 -0.82 9.66 10.00
CA GLU A 123 -1.16 10.61 11.06
C GLU A 123 -0.82 10.06 12.46
N ALA A 124 -1.13 8.79 12.72
CA ALA A 124 -0.90 8.16 14.03
C ALA A 124 0.57 7.88 14.33
N THR A 125 1.37 7.61 13.29
CA THR A 125 2.72 7.04 13.44
C THR A 125 3.84 7.96 12.95
N HIS A 126 3.50 9.02 12.22
CA HIS A 126 4.44 9.84 11.45
C HIS A 126 5.30 9.02 10.48
N PHE A 127 4.77 7.89 10.01
CA PHE A 127 5.47 7.00 9.10
C PHE A 127 5.80 7.70 7.78
N LEU A 128 7.03 7.51 7.31
CA LEU A 128 7.47 7.90 5.99
C LEU A 128 7.52 6.66 5.11
N THR A 129 6.77 6.68 4.01
CA THR A 129 6.76 5.58 3.04
C THR A 129 8.13 5.41 2.36
N ASP A 130 8.38 4.25 1.75
CA ASP A 130 9.58 4.02 0.94
C ASP A 130 9.71 5.06 -0.21
N ALA A 131 8.58 5.58 -0.70
CA ALA A 131 8.56 6.68 -1.67
C ALA A 131 9.02 8.03 -1.07
N GLU A 132 8.85 8.23 0.22
CA GLU A 132 9.24 9.46 0.93
C GLU A 132 10.65 9.34 1.56
N ASN A 133 11.08 8.16 2.00
CA ASN A 133 12.22 7.96 2.91
C ASN A 133 13.54 7.47 2.27
N ASN A 134 13.74 7.65 0.96
CA ASN A 134 14.98 7.32 0.25
C ASN A 134 15.56 5.92 0.58
N TYR A 135 14.72 4.88 0.72
CA TYR A 135 15.17 3.52 1.04
C TYR A 135 16.20 3.00 0.03
N LEU A 136 16.02 3.36 -1.25
CA LEU A 136 17.02 3.23 -2.32
C LEU A 136 17.10 4.54 -3.13
N GLU A 137 15.94 5.09 -3.47
CA GLU A 137 15.74 6.43 -4.03
C GLU A 137 14.36 6.92 -3.53
N SER A 138 14.15 8.22 -3.31
CA SER A 138 12.78 8.75 -3.10
C SER A 138 12.04 8.82 -4.43
N GLY A 139 10.71 8.67 -4.39
CA GLY A 139 9.85 8.72 -5.57
C GLY A 139 9.07 7.44 -5.83
N CYS A 140 8.42 7.38 -6.99
CA CYS A 140 7.56 6.30 -7.43
C CYS A 140 7.58 6.21 -8.95
N TRP A 141 7.41 5.00 -9.52
CA TRP A 141 7.13 4.86 -10.95
C TRP A 141 5.76 5.45 -11.26
N SER A 142 5.72 6.51 -12.06
CA SER A 142 4.50 7.29 -12.25
C SER A 142 4.29 7.73 -13.69
N TYR A 143 3.04 8.06 -14.00
CA TYR A 143 2.67 8.58 -15.30
C TYR A 143 2.81 10.10 -15.35
N GLU A 144 3.37 10.58 -16.44
CA GLU A 144 3.24 11.96 -16.87
C GLU A 144 2.68 12.01 -18.28
N LYS A 145 1.96 13.08 -18.59
CA LYS A 145 1.51 13.40 -19.96
C LYS A 145 2.69 13.91 -20.81
N ASN A 146 3.84 13.26 -20.71
CA ASN A 146 5.05 13.53 -21.49
C ASN A 146 5.15 12.49 -22.62
N PRO A 147 5.20 12.92 -23.90
CA PRO A 147 5.22 12.00 -25.04
C PRO A 147 6.49 11.16 -25.16
N GLU A 148 7.62 11.54 -24.55
CA GLU A 148 8.89 10.80 -24.68
C GLU A 148 9.03 9.68 -23.65
N LYS A 149 8.63 9.93 -22.40
CA LYS A 149 8.71 8.97 -21.29
C LYS A 149 7.46 9.07 -20.40
N PRO A 150 6.31 8.60 -20.90
CA PRO A 150 5.06 8.75 -20.17
C PRO A 150 5.04 7.94 -18.87
N TRP A 151 5.80 6.85 -18.76
CA TRP A 151 5.91 6.03 -17.55
C TRP A 151 7.38 5.88 -17.16
N ASP A 152 7.79 6.49 -16.05
CA ASP A 152 9.19 6.52 -15.61
C ASP A 152 9.27 6.89 -14.12
N TRP A 153 10.46 6.82 -13.53
CA TRP A 153 10.67 7.15 -12.12
C TRP A 153 10.47 8.64 -11.86
N ARG A 154 9.71 8.98 -10.82
CA ARG A 154 9.42 10.37 -10.44
C ARG A 154 9.75 10.60 -8.97
N ALA A 155 10.83 11.34 -8.71
CA ALA A 155 11.39 11.56 -7.38
C ALA A 155 10.41 12.20 -6.38
N LEU A 156 9.42 12.96 -6.86
CA LEU A 156 8.43 13.64 -6.03
C LEU A 156 7.09 12.90 -5.93
N SER A 157 6.88 11.85 -6.73
CA SER A 157 5.65 11.05 -6.67
C SER A 157 5.63 10.15 -5.45
N ASN A 158 4.53 10.17 -4.70
CA ASN A 158 4.31 9.36 -3.50
C ASN A 158 2.81 9.15 -3.28
N TRP A 159 2.41 8.50 -2.19
CA TRP A 159 1.01 8.14 -1.92
C TRP A 159 0.04 9.34 -1.80
N LYS A 160 0.51 10.53 -1.44
CA LYS A 160 -0.31 11.76 -1.38
C LYS A 160 -0.57 12.35 -2.76
N GLN A 161 0.39 12.16 -3.66
CA GLN A 161 0.37 12.71 -5.00
C GLN A 161 1.05 11.73 -5.97
N PRO A 162 0.37 10.62 -6.33
CA PRO A 162 0.96 9.59 -7.17
C PRO A 162 1.32 10.14 -8.56
N ILE A 163 0.43 10.96 -9.12
CA ILE A 163 0.62 11.70 -10.37
C ILE A 163 0.98 13.14 -10.02
N LEU A 164 2.10 13.64 -10.53
CA LEU A 164 2.51 15.03 -10.27
C LEU A 164 1.46 16.01 -10.76
N GLU A 165 1.26 17.07 -9.98
CA GLU A 165 0.22 18.10 -10.18
C GLU A 165 -1.24 17.59 -10.17
N ASN A 166 -1.47 16.31 -9.85
CA ASN A 166 -2.80 15.73 -9.71
C ASN A 166 -2.95 15.03 -8.35
N ILE A 167 -3.49 15.78 -7.38
CA ILE A 167 -3.73 15.28 -6.02
C ILE A 167 -4.94 14.34 -6.04
N SER A 168 -4.72 13.10 -5.64
CA SER A 168 -5.77 12.08 -5.60
C SER A 168 -6.74 12.34 -4.44
N PRO A 169 -8.07 12.32 -4.66
CA PRO A 169 -9.05 12.48 -3.59
C PRO A 169 -9.00 11.35 -2.56
N LYS A 170 -9.42 11.65 -1.32
CA LYS A 170 -9.35 10.73 -0.16
C LYS A 170 -9.99 9.35 -0.35
N ASN A 171 -11.04 9.25 -1.17
CA ASN A 171 -11.77 8.03 -1.46
C ASN A 171 -11.21 7.22 -2.66
N HIS A 172 -10.03 7.58 -3.16
CA HIS A 172 -9.32 6.82 -4.19
C HIS A 172 -8.41 5.77 -3.54
N PRO A 173 -8.02 4.70 -4.27
CA PRO A 173 -7.06 3.74 -3.76
C PRO A 173 -5.74 4.43 -3.39
N VAL A 174 -5.15 4.05 -2.27
CA VAL A 174 -3.78 4.44 -1.98
C VAL A 174 -2.83 3.69 -2.93
N THR A 175 -1.99 4.44 -3.64
CA THR A 175 -0.98 3.89 -4.56
C THR A 175 0.40 4.46 -4.23
N CYS A 176 1.43 4.12 -5.01
CA CYS A 176 2.82 4.49 -4.70
C CYS A 176 3.26 4.04 -3.29
N VAL A 177 2.71 2.91 -2.83
CA VAL A 177 3.08 2.24 -1.59
C VAL A 177 3.79 0.94 -1.92
N SER A 178 4.92 0.69 -1.26
CA SER A 178 5.68 -0.54 -1.41
C SER A 178 5.07 -1.69 -0.61
N TYR A 179 5.52 -2.91 -0.86
CA TYR A 179 5.14 -4.04 -0.01
C TYR A 179 5.56 -3.79 1.45
N ASN A 180 6.72 -3.15 1.69
CA ASN A 180 7.15 -2.78 3.04
C ASN A 180 6.19 -1.80 3.71
N ASP A 181 5.75 -0.76 2.99
CA ASP A 181 4.78 0.23 3.48
C ASP A 181 3.46 -0.44 3.86
N VAL A 182 3.01 -1.37 3.02
CA VAL A 182 1.78 -2.14 3.22
C VAL A 182 1.87 -3.02 4.46
N MET A 183 3.01 -3.70 4.67
CA MET A 183 3.20 -4.53 5.87
C MET A 183 3.24 -3.68 7.15
N ALA A 184 3.86 -2.50 7.11
CA ALA A 184 3.86 -1.56 8.24
C ALA A 184 2.45 -1.03 8.54
N TYR A 185 1.67 -0.71 7.49
CA TYR A 185 0.26 -0.32 7.63
C TYR A 185 -0.58 -1.44 8.28
N ILE A 186 -0.41 -2.69 7.84
CA ILE A 186 -1.12 -3.85 8.40
C ILE A 186 -0.75 -4.07 9.86
N GLU A 187 0.54 -3.98 10.22
CA GLU A 187 1.00 -4.12 11.60
C GLU A 187 0.33 -3.07 12.52
N TRP A 188 0.33 -1.81 12.09
CA TRP A 188 -0.36 -0.73 12.79
C TRP A 188 -1.87 -0.98 12.90
N LEU A 189 -2.53 -1.33 11.79
CA LEU A 189 -3.98 -1.54 11.75
C LEU A 189 -4.39 -2.68 12.69
N ASN A 190 -3.60 -3.76 12.75
CA ASN A 190 -3.85 -4.88 13.66
C ASN A 190 -3.79 -4.44 15.12
N LYS A 191 -2.79 -3.62 15.47
CA LYS A 191 -2.63 -3.08 16.81
C LYS A 191 -3.77 -2.13 17.21
N GLU A 192 -4.15 -1.20 16.33
CA GLU A 192 -5.15 -0.18 16.64
C GLU A 192 -6.59 -0.69 16.59
N SER A 193 -6.89 -1.64 15.70
CA SER A 193 -8.25 -2.14 15.51
C SER A 193 -8.62 -3.33 16.39
N GLY A 194 -7.62 -4.07 16.91
CA GLY A 194 -7.84 -5.35 17.58
C GLY A 194 -8.32 -6.48 16.66
N HIS A 195 -8.28 -6.26 15.33
CA HIS A 195 -8.52 -7.29 14.32
C HIS A 195 -7.19 -7.84 13.77
N GLU A 196 -7.27 -8.97 13.08
CA GLU A 196 -6.14 -9.56 12.38
C GLU A 196 -6.36 -9.42 10.87
N TYR A 197 -5.51 -8.62 10.24
CA TYR A 197 -5.44 -8.38 8.81
C TYR A 197 -4.14 -8.90 8.21
N ARG A 198 -4.23 -9.25 6.92
CA ARG A 198 -3.11 -9.58 6.04
C ARG A 198 -3.48 -9.26 4.59
N LEU A 199 -2.51 -9.30 3.69
CA LEU A 199 -2.81 -9.38 2.27
C LEU A 199 -3.43 -10.75 1.92
N PRO A 200 -4.27 -10.84 0.87
CA PRO A 200 -4.68 -12.13 0.32
C PRO A 200 -3.47 -12.88 -0.24
N THR A 201 -3.56 -14.20 -0.28
CA THR A 201 -2.70 -15.01 -1.16
C THR A 201 -3.08 -14.77 -2.62
N GLU A 202 -2.20 -15.11 -3.55
CA GLU A 202 -2.50 -15.00 -4.98
C GLU A 202 -3.73 -15.83 -5.37
N ALA A 203 -3.85 -17.05 -4.82
CA ALA A 203 -4.99 -17.92 -5.02
C ALA A 203 -6.30 -17.37 -4.44
N GLU A 204 -6.28 -16.82 -3.22
CA GLU A 204 -7.44 -16.17 -2.62
C GLU A 204 -7.90 -14.97 -3.44
N TRP A 205 -6.95 -14.18 -3.94
CA TRP A 205 -7.24 -13.01 -4.76
C TRP A 205 -7.93 -13.41 -6.07
N GLU A 206 -7.39 -14.39 -6.81
CA GLU A 206 -7.99 -14.81 -8.09
C GLU A 206 -9.35 -15.48 -7.90
N TYR A 207 -9.49 -16.31 -6.87
CA TYR A 207 -10.79 -16.90 -6.50
C TYR A 207 -11.84 -15.82 -6.23
N ALA A 208 -11.45 -14.80 -5.46
CA ALA A 208 -12.30 -13.67 -5.14
C ALA A 208 -12.65 -12.83 -6.38
N ALA A 209 -11.68 -12.59 -7.27
CA ALA A 209 -11.89 -11.83 -8.50
C ALA A 209 -12.88 -12.51 -9.44
N ARG A 210 -12.77 -13.84 -9.59
CA ARG A 210 -13.66 -14.66 -10.43
C ARG A 210 -15.07 -14.74 -9.88
N ALA A 211 -15.25 -14.77 -8.56
CA ALA A 211 -16.56 -14.84 -7.91
C ALA A 211 -17.50 -15.92 -8.51
N GLY A 212 -16.94 -17.08 -8.85
CA GLY A 212 -17.66 -18.21 -9.44
C GLY A 212 -17.68 -18.27 -10.96
N THR A 213 -17.16 -17.27 -11.69
CA THR A 213 -17.01 -17.33 -13.15
C THR A 213 -15.76 -18.11 -13.57
N SER A 214 -15.77 -18.63 -14.79
CA SER A 214 -14.62 -19.27 -15.44
C SER A 214 -14.09 -18.46 -16.64
N THR A 215 -14.58 -17.24 -16.82
CA THR A 215 -14.23 -16.33 -17.91
C THR A 215 -13.01 -15.49 -17.55
N ALA A 216 -12.44 -14.79 -18.55
CA ALA A 216 -11.29 -13.91 -18.34
C ALA A 216 -11.61 -12.77 -17.35
N HIS A 217 -12.85 -12.29 -17.34
CA HIS A 217 -13.35 -11.25 -16.44
C HIS A 217 -14.61 -11.74 -15.71
N TYR A 218 -14.94 -11.16 -14.56
CA TYR A 218 -16.18 -11.53 -13.84
C TYR A 218 -17.46 -11.05 -14.56
N TRP A 219 -17.34 -10.14 -15.53
CA TRP A 219 -18.43 -9.73 -16.43
C TRP A 219 -18.48 -10.53 -17.76
N GLY A 220 -17.57 -11.50 -17.95
CA GLY A 220 -17.52 -12.35 -19.14
C GLY A 220 -16.30 -12.13 -20.03
N ASN A 221 -16.40 -12.50 -21.30
CA ASN A 221 -15.28 -12.50 -22.25
C ASN A 221 -15.24 -11.27 -23.17
N ASN A 222 -16.26 -10.41 -23.12
CA ASN A 222 -16.26 -9.19 -23.92
C ASN A 222 -15.48 -8.10 -23.18
N ALA A 223 -14.27 -7.79 -23.65
CA ALA A 223 -13.45 -6.74 -23.06
C ALA A 223 -14.01 -5.34 -23.32
N ASP A 224 -14.80 -5.12 -24.38
CA ASP A 224 -15.27 -3.78 -24.76
C ASP A 224 -16.40 -3.25 -23.88
N ILE A 225 -16.94 -4.06 -22.96
CA ILE A 225 -17.91 -3.61 -21.95
C ILE A 225 -17.27 -3.31 -20.59
N ALA A 226 -15.93 -3.31 -20.50
CA ALA A 226 -15.19 -3.16 -19.24
C ALA A 226 -15.58 -1.90 -18.44
N CYS A 227 -15.85 -0.78 -19.10
CA CYS A 227 -16.10 0.51 -18.44
C CYS A 227 -17.35 0.56 -17.54
N GLY A 228 -18.23 -0.46 -17.56
CA GLY A 228 -19.31 -0.62 -16.57
C GLY A 228 -18.91 -1.35 -15.28
N TYR A 229 -17.70 -1.93 -15.28
CA TYR A 229 -17.20 -2.91 -14.30
C TYR A 229 -15.80 -2.57 -13.77
N ALA A 230 -15.03 -1.77 -14.49
CA ALA A 230 -13.65 -1.45 -14.15
C ALA A 230 -13.23 -0.08 -14.72
N ASN A 231 -12.30 0.56 -14.02
CA ASN A 231 -11.50 1.68 -14.55
C ASN A 231 -10.28 1.12 -15.29
N VAL A 232 -10.16 1.38 -16.58
CA VAL A 232 -9.17 0.71 -17.46
C VAL A 232 -8.61 1.67 -18.51
N ALA A 233 -7.56 1.27 -19.23
CA ALA A 233 -7.13 2.05 -20.38
C ALA A 233 -8.22 2.03 -21.46
N ASP A 234 -8.86 3.18 -21.68
CA ASP A 234 -10.04 3.29 -22.52
C ASP A 234 -9.97 4.55 -23.42
N ASN A 235 -11.09 4.91 -24.05
CA ASN A 235 -11.14 6.09 -24.91
C ASN A 235 -11.36 7.42 -24.15
N THR A 236 -11.28 7.42 -22.82
CA THR A 236 -11.25 8.65 -22.02
C THR A 236 -9.92 9.37 -22.28
N THR A 237 -9.99 10.68 -22.52
CA THR A 237 -8.80 11.51 -22.81
C THR A 237 -8.57 12.55 -21.72
N SER A 238 -7.32 12.95 -21.51
CA SER A 238 -6.97 14.03 -20.59
C SER A 238 -5.92 14.95 -21.20
N ASP A 239 -6.23 16.24 -21.36
CA ASP A 239 -5.36 17.25 -22.02
C ASP A 239 -4.78 16.77 -23.37
N GLN A 240 -5.62 16.18 -24.22
CA GLN A 240 -5.26 15.58 -25.52
C GLN A 240 -4.40 14.31 -25.46
N SER A 241 -4.01 13.86 -24.26
CA SER A 241 -3.40 12.55 -24.07
C SER A 241 -4.45 11.44 -24.13
N LYS A 242 -4.06 10.31 -24.71
CA LYS A 242 -4.84 9.06 -24.80
C LYS A 242 -3.93 7.86 -24.59
N TRP A 243 -4.50 6.75 -24.14
CA TRP A 243 -3.79 5.49 -24.08
C TRP A 243 -3.52 4.94 -25.49
N PRO A 244 -2.37 4.27 -25.72
CA PRO A 244 -2.02 3.74 -27.04
C PRO A 244 -2.87 2.50 -27.41
N VAL A 245 -3.25 1.71 -26.42
CA VAL A 245 -4.10 0.52 -26.56
C VAL A 245 -5.23 0.65 -25.56
N THR A 246 -6.47 0.53 -26.03
CA THR A 246 -7.66 0.85 -25.25
C THR A 246 -8.74 -0.21 -25.38
N HIS A 247 -9.55 -0.32 -24.34
CA HIS A 247 -10.89 -0.89 -24.43
C HIS A 247 -11.78 0.04 -25.28
N ALA A 248 -12.69 -0.52 -26.09
CA ALA A 248 -13.58 0.28 -26.94
C ALA A 248 -14.77 0.88 -26.17
N CYS A 249 -14.50 1.51 -25.03
CA CYS A 249 -15.49 2.16 -24.15
C CYS A 249 -14.92 3.44 -23.51
N GLN A 250 -15.73 4.10 -22.67
CA GLN A 250 -15.33 5.26 -21.87
C GLN A 250 -15.91 5.12 -20.45
N ASP A 251 -15.05 5.14 -19.44
CA ASP A 251 -15.36 5.10 -18.01
C ASP A 251 -15.34 6.50 -17.37
N GLY A 252 -14.74 7.49 -18.04
CA GLY A 252 -14.65 8.88 -17.57
C GLY A 252 -13.47 9.17 -16.65
N HIS A 253 -12.56 8.20 -16.45
CA HIS A 253 -11.42 8.27 -15.55
C HIS A 253 -10.10 8.02 -16.28
N PHE A 254 -9.28 9.06 -16.46
CA PHE A 254 -7.95 8.88 -17.08
C PHE A 254 -6.90 8.30 -16.12
N PHE A 255 -7.09 8.51 -14.81
CA PHE A 255 -6.28 7.96 -13.72
C PHE A 255 -7.19 7.16 -12.79
N ALA A 256 -6.72 6.84 -11.57
CA ALA A 256 -7.54 6.16 -10.57
C ALA A 256 -8.91 6.85 -10.37
N ALA A 257 -9.93 6.03 -10.13
CA ALA A 257 -11.26 6.45 -9.77
C ALA A 257 -11.45 6.29 -8.25
N ALA A 258 -12.51 6.88 -7.71
CA ALA A 258 -12.93 6.56 -6.36
C ALA A 258 -13.22 5.06 -6.27
N VAL A 259 -12.84 4.42 -5.15
CA VAL A 259 -13.19 3.01 -4.95
C VAL A 259 -14.71 2.84 -5.01
N LYS A 260 -15.18 1.69 -5.46
CA LYS A 260 -16.61 1.36 -5.59
C LYS A 260 -17.35 2.23 -6.62
N SER A 261 -16.65 2.74 -7.64
CA SER A 261 -17.28 3.50 -8.74
C SER A 261 -17.98 2.59 -9.76
N PHE A 262 -17.55 1.33 -9.85
CA PHE A 262 -18.02 0.38 -10.86
C PHE A 262 -18.87 -0.75 -10.25
N SER A 263 -19.44 -1.59 -11.10
CA SER A 263 -20.25 -2.73 -10.67
C SER A 263 -19.43 -3.72 -9.84
N ALA A 264 -20.00 -4.26 -8.76
CA ALA A 264 -19.36 -5.31 -7.99
C ALA A 264 -19.42 -6.66 -8.73
N ASN A 265 -18.50 -7.57 -8.41
CA ASN A 265 -18.60 -8.96 -8.82
C ASN A 265 -19.61 -9.76 -7.96
N GLY A 266 -19.76 -11.07 -8.23
CA GLY A 266 -20.69 -11.96 -7.52
C GLY A 266 -20.47 -12.11 -6.01
N PHE A 267 -19.32 -11.69 -5.49
CA PHE A 267 -19.01 -11.67 -4.05
C PHE A 267 -19.13 -10.26 -3.42
N HIS A 268 -19.74 -9.31 -4.13
CA HIS A 268 -19.87 -7.91 -3.72
C HIS A 268 -18.51 -7.22 -3.46
N LEU A 269 -17.50 -7.61 -4.24
CA LEU A 269 -16.20 -6.98 -4.28
C LEU A 269 -16.14 -6.02 -5.47
N TYR A 270 -15.54 -4.87 -5.25
CA TYR A 270 -15.40 -3.81 -6.22
C TYR A 270 -13.95 -3.70 -6.65
N ASP A 271 -13.76 -3.22 -7.88
CA ASP A 271 -12.44 -2.87 -8.42
C ASP A 271 -11.44 -4.05 -8.36
N MET A 272 -11.94 -5.29 -8.39
CA MET A 272 -11.08 -6.50 -8.44
C MET A 272 -10.31 -6.59 -9.75
N LEU A 273 -10.71 -5.85 -10.78
CA LEU A 273 -10.03 -5.75 -12.06
C LEU A 273 -10.01 -4.27 -12.45
N GLY A 274 -8.84 -3.75 -12.83
CA GLY A 274 -8.64 -2.33 -13.12
C GLY A 274 -8.49 -1.46 -11.86
N ASN A 275 -8.58 -0.14 -12.04
CA ASN A 275 -8.34 0.89 -11.02
C ASN A 275 -6.90 0.85 -10.47
N ALA A 276 -6.57 -0.04 -9.55
CA ALA A 276 -5.20 -0.26 -9.09
C ALA A 276 -4.82 -1.74 -9.14
N TRP A 277 -3.59 -2.01 -9.57
CA TRP A 277 -2.92 -3.25 -9.27
C TRP A 277 -2.87 -3.46 -7.76
N GLU A 278 -2.84 -4.71 -7.32
CA GLU A 278 -2.88 -5.04 -5.91
C GLU A 278 -1.76 -5.98 -5.50
N TRP A 279 -1.02 -5.57 -4.47
CA TRP A 279 -0.13 -6.46 -3.75
C TRP A 279 -0.89 -7.65 -3.15
N VAL A 280 -0.31 -8.84 -3.32
CA VAL A 280 -0.70 -10.05 -2.58
C VAL A 280 0.49 -10.53 -1.73
N CYS A 281 0.26 -11.41 -0.74
CA CYS A 281 1.35 -11.89 0.13
C CYS A 281 2.16 -13.04 -0.47
N SER A 282 1.79 -13.56 -1.64
CA SER A 282 2.41 -14.75 -2.23
C SER A 282 3.69 -14.42 -2.99
N LYS A 283 4.66 -15.32 -2.91
CA LYS A 283 5.85 -15.28 -3.75
C LYS A 283 5.42 -15.55 -5.20
N TYR A 284 5.85 -14.69 -6.11
CA TYR A 284 5.68 -14.92 -7.53
C TYR A 284 6.72 -15.92 -8.04
N GLU A 285 6.24 -16.89 -8.82
CA GLU A 285 7.06 -17.81 -9.60
C GLU A 285 6.41 -18.02 -10.97
N ASP A 286 7.23 -18.17 -12.01
CA ASP A 286 6.76 -18.37 -13.39
C ASP A 286 5.89 -19.62 -13.56
N LYS A 287 6.05 -20.60 -12.65
CA LYS A 287 5.23 -21.81 -12.60
C LYS A 287 4.57 -21.90 -11.25
N TYR A 288 3.27 -22.17 -11.27
CA TYR A 288 2.55 -22.56 -10.05
C TYR A 288 3.14 -23.82 -9.46
N ALA A 289 3.44 -23.76 -8.17
CA ALA A 289 4.12 -24.81 -7.41
C ALA A 289 3.67 -24.83 -5.94
N GLY A 290 2.56 -24.17 -5.62
CA GLY A 290 1.97 -24.05 -4.29
C GLY A 290 2.31 -22.74 -3.55
N ASN A 291 3.25 -21.94 -4.04
CA ASN A 291 3.59 -20.65 -3.43
C ASN A 291 2.46 -19.62 -3.58
N GLU A 292 1.63 -19.76 -4.60
CA GLU A 292 0.40 -18.99 -4.84
C GLU A 292 -0.66 -19.20 -3.75
N GLU A 293 -0.57 -20.27 -2.97
CA GLU A 293 -1.53 -20.63 -1.90
C GLU A 293 -1.07 -20.19 -0.50
N ALA A 294 0.12 -19.59 -0.38
CA ALA A 294 0.71 -19.21 0.90
C ALA A 294 1.25 -17.78 0.89
N CYS A 295 1.27 -17.16 2.08
CA CYS A 295 2.00 -15.91 2.27
C CYS A 295 3.48 -16.18 2.52
N ILE A 296 4.32 -15.27 2.03
CA ILE A 296 5.74 -15.21 2.40
C ILE A 296 5.81 -15.04 3.93
N ASN A 297 6.56 -15.91 4.60
CA ASN A 297 6.64 -16.00 6.06
C ASN A 297 7.91 -15.35 6.65
N THR A 298 8.78 -14.80 5.80
CA THR A 298 9.98 -14.05 6.18
C THR A 298 9.95 -12.67 5.55
N LYS A 299 10.73 -11.73 6.07
CA LYS A 299 10.92 -10.45 5.37
C LYS A 299 11.57 -10.74 3.99
N PRO A 300 10.92 -10.40 2.87
CA PRO A 300 11.50 -10.62 1.55
C PRO A 300 12.72 -9.73 1.37
N ASP A 301 13.78 -10.30 0.79
CA ASP A 301 14.90 -9.53 0.26
C ASP A 301 14.61 -9.05 -1.18
N ASP A 302 15.58 -8.40 -1.80
CA ASP A 302 15.43 -7.82 -3.14
C ASP A 302 15.43 -8.87 -4.28
N GLU A 303 15.68 -10.15 -3.97
CA GLU A 303 15.63 -11.26 -4.93
C GLU A 303 14.27 -11.98 -4.92
N VAL A 304 13.41 -11.68 -3.93
CA VAL A 304 12.06 -12.24 -3.84
C VAL A 304 11.08 -11.41 -4.66
N PHE A 305 10.59 -12.00 -5.75
CA PHE A 305 9.45 -11.47 -6.48
C PHE A 305 8.15 -11.81 -5.75
N ILE A 306 7.33 -10.78 -5.54
CA ILE A 306 6.05 -10.83 -4.84
C ILE A 306 4.97 -10.60 -5.90
N ALA A 307 3.94 -11.44 -5.90
CA ALA A 307 2.88 -11.36 -6.89
C ALA A 307 2.04 -10.08 -6.74
N ILE A 308 1.56 -9.59 -7.89
CA ILE A 308 0.68 -8.43 -8.02
C ILE A 308 -0.44 -8.79 -9.01
N ARG A 309 -1.67 -8.40 -8.71
CA ARG A 309 -2.87 -8.83 -9.44
C ARG A 309 -3.79 -7.67 -9.86
N GLY A 310 -4.66 -7.87 -10.85
CA GLY A 310 -5.82 -7.01 -11.14
C GLY A 310 -5.75 -6.08 -12.35
N GLY A 311 -4.59 -5.56 -12.70
CA GLY A 311 -4.52 -4.44 -13.65
C GLY A 311 -4.81 -3.11 -12.99
N GLY A 312 -4.32 -2.01 -13.57
CA GLY A 312 -4.62 -0.65 -13.10
C GLY A 312 -5.42 0.15 -14.12
N TRP A 313 -5.70 1.42 -13.81
CA TRP A 313 -6.39 2.38 -14.70
C TRP A 313 -5.71 2.60 -16.07
N ASN A 314 -4.47 2.15 -16.26
CA ASN A 314 -3.75 2.19 -17.54
C ASN A 314 -3.62 0.81 -18.22
N ALA A 315 -4.34 -0.20 -17.76
CA ALA A 315 -4.24 -1.56 -18.27
C ALA A 315 -5.21 -1.82 -19.42
N ASP A 316 -4.71 -2.48 -20.46
CA ASP A 316 -5.50 -2.97 -21.59
C ASP A 316 -6.16 -4.33 -21.29
N ALA A 317 -6.95 -4.83 -22.24
CA ALA A 317 -7.71 -6.08 -22.10
C ALA A 317 -6.87 -7.32 -21.79
N SER A 318 -5.58 -7.35 -22.17
CA SER A 318 -4.70 -8.47 -21.83
C SER A 318 -4.27 -8.47 -20.37
N ARG A 319 -4.26 -7.29 -19.73
CA ARG A 319 -3.78 -7.07 -18.35
C ARG A 319 -4.89 -6.97 -17.32
N VAL A 320 -6.13 -6.71 -17.73
CA VAL A 320 -7.31 -6.63 -16.85
C VAL A 320 -8.03 -7.98 -16.79
N ARG A 321 -7.31 -9.10 -16.72
CA ARG A 321 -7.92 -10.45 -16.62
C ARG A 321 -7.73 -11.02 -15.23
N ALA A 322 -8.68 -11.83 -14.78
CA ALA A 322 -8.61 -12.53 -13.49
C ALA A 322 -7.33 -13.35 -13.37
N ALA A 323 -6.90 -14.02 -14.44
CA ALA A 323 -5.70 -14.85 -14.48
C ALA A 323 -4.38 -14.08 -14.68
N HIS A 324 -4.43 -12.82 -15.14
CA HIS A 324 -3.20 -12.07 -15.42
C HIS A 324 -2.42 -11.82 -14.13
N ARG A 325 -1.12 -12.03 -14.22
CA ARG A 325 -0.18 -11.94 -13.10
C ARG A 325 0.90 -10.93 -13.42
N ASN A 326 1.40 -10.28 -12.39
CA ASN A 326 2.61 -9.48 -12.46
C ASN A 326 3.37 -9.64 -11.15
N TRP A 327 4.51 -8.99 -11.04
CA TRP A 327 5.31 -9.05 -9.83
C TRP A 327 6.07 -7.75 -9.58
N GLY A 328 6.52 -7.61 -8.35
CA GLY A 328 7.47 -6.59 -7.93
C GLY A 328 8.33 -7.12 -6.78
N VAL A 329 9.37 -6.37 -6.44
CA VAL A 329 10.17 -6.62 -5.24
C VAL A 329 9.67 -5.77 -4.08
N ALA A 330 10.13 -6.04 -2.86
CA ALA A 330 9.55 -5.46 -1.64
C ALA A 330 9.48 -3.92 -1.61
N TRP A 331 10.43 -3.24 -2.25
CA TRP A 331 10.50 -1.77 -2.33
C TRP A 331 9.84 -1.17 -3.58
N SER A 332 9.34 -2.00 -4.51
CA SER A 332 8.68 -1.55 -5.74
C SER A 332 7.44 -0.72 -5.39
N ARG A 333 7.18 0.35 -6.13
CA ARG A 333 5.98 1.18 -5.96
C ARG A 333 5.66 1.93 -7.23
N GLN A 334 4.37 1.95 -7.57
CA GLN A 334 3.87 2.49 -8.83
C GLN A 334 2.58 3.31 -8.59
N ALA A 335 2.33 4.32 -9.42
CA ALA A 335 1.16 5.19 -9.31
C ALA A 335 -0.17 4.50 -9.63
N ASN A 336 -0.12 3.23 -10.04
CA ASN A 336 -1.26 2.36 -10.29
C ASN A 336 -1.20 1.09 -9.44
N LEU A 337 -0.38 1.04 -8.38
CA LEU A 337 -0.21 -0.12 -7.51
C LEU A 337 -0.56 0.21 -6.05
N GLY A 338 -1.62 -0.43 -5.57
CA GLY A 338 -2.14 -0.39 -4.20
C GLY A 338 -2.32 -1.79 -3.63
N PHE A 339 -3.36 -1.98 -2.80
CA PHE A 339 -3.63 -3.25 -2.13
C PHE A 339 -5.04 -3.30 -1.49
N ARG A 340 -5.51 -4.50 -1.16
CA ARG A 340 -6.69 -4.74 -0.31
C ARG A 340 -6.41 -5.79 0.76
N LEU A 341 -7.26 -5.86 1.79
CA LEU A 341 -7.00 -6.67 2.98
C LEU A 341 -7.93 -7.87 3.13
N VAL A 342 -7.36 -9.00 3.53
CA VAL A 342 -8.10 -10.10 4.16
C VAL A 342 -8.21 -9.83 5.66
N ARG A 343 -9.37 -10.09 6.24
CA ARG A 343 -9.58 -10.15 7.69
C ARG A 343 -9.69 -11.61 8.14
N VAL A 344 -8.79 -12.04 9.01
CA VAL A 344 -8.67 -13.45 9.43
C VAL A 344 -9.77 -13.82 10.44
N ARG A 345 -10.14 -12.91 11.35
CA ARG A 345 -11.17 -13.14 12.39
C ARG A 345 -12.13 -11.95 12.52
#